data_AF-W2D054-F1
#
_entry.id   AF-W2D054-F1
#
_cell.length_a   1.000
_cell.length_b   1.000
_cell.length_c   1.000
_cell.angle_alpha   90.00
_cell.angle_beta   90.00
_cell.angle_gamma   90.00
#
_symmetry.space_group_name_H-M   'P 1'
#
loop_
_entity.id
_entity.type
_entity.pdbx_description
1 polymer ?
#
loop_
_entity_poly.entity_id
_entity_poly.type
_entity_poly.pdbx_seq_one_letter_code
_entity_poly.pdbx_strand_id
1 'polypeptide(L)'
;MCALLLVFAAARAQCPPANIPLNVGESVNYDLYFKWGVIMSRAGEATISYNTTKFRGATARRYRMLFRTIKIFESVYRMRDTLDCYYTPEGALLYSVKRSNENDYRLTDELTFYYPAKSRTTIRSRRYTPTEMKIDTTLYVRSGCAFDMLGATYFLRTINRTSLRAGDVFPAVIAVGHDLVKVNLRYHGPAVVERDKARYRTHHFSIDIHDDAFTQTRSAAELWVGDDENFLPIKIRAKLKIGYAEVYFRSAARLKAPLSCRTEIK
;
A
#
# COMPACT_ATOMS: atom_id res chain seq x y z
N MET A 1 0.99 -33.45 -44.08
CA MET A 1 0.21 -32.36 -43.46
C MET A 1 0.67 -32.22 -42.01
N CYS A 2 1.58 -31.30 -41.73
CA CYS A 2 2.05 -31.01 -40.38
C CYS A 2 1.55 -29.61 -40.03
N ALA A 3 0.41 -29.53 -39.34
CA ALA A 3 -0.16 -28.26 -38.91
C ALA A 3 0.65 -27.76 -37.70
N LEU A 4 1.45 -26.72 -37.94
CA LEU A 4 2.22 -26.01 -36.93
C LEU A 4 1.24 -25.49 -35.85
N LEU A 5 1.34 -26.04 -34.64
CA LEU A 5 0.75 -25.44 -33.45
C LEU A 5 1.42 -24.08 -33.19
N LEU A 6 0.70 -23.00 -33.49
CA LEU A 6 1.01 -21.67 -33.00
C LEU A 6 0.83 -21.67 -31.48
N VAL A 7 1.93 -21.93 -30.77
CA VAL A 7 2.04 -21.65 -29.34
C VAL A 7 1.96 -20.14 -29.19
N PHE A 8 0.81 -19.65 -28.72
CA PHE A 8 0.65 -18.25 -28.33
C PHE A 8 1.68 -17.94 -27.24
N ALA A 9 2.68 -17.11 -27.58
CA ALA A 9 3.65 -16.61 -26.63
C ALA A 9 2.90 -15.82 -25.54
N ALA A 10 3.02 -16.30 -24.30
CA ALA A 10 2.44 -15.67 -23.12
C ALA A 10 2.90 -14.22 -23.00
N ALA A 11 1.93 -13.29 -22.93
CA ALA A 11 2.18 -11.90 -22.59
C ALA A 11 2.76 -11.81 -21.17
N ARG A 12 4.09 -11.72 -21.05
CA ARG A 12 4.77 -11.47 -19.78
C ARG A 12 4.87 -9.97 -19.53
N ALA A 13 4.01 -9.49 -18.61
CA ALA A 13 4.24 -8.45 -17.59
C ALA A 13 2.89 -7.87 -17.10
N GLN A 14 1.93 -8.73 -16.74
CA GLN A 14 0.74 -8.27 -16.03
C GLN A 14 1.02 -8.32 -14.53
N CYS A 15 1.33 -7.15 -13.99
CA CYS A 15 1.15 -6.84 -12.59
C CYS A 15 -0.35 -6.61 -12.40
N PRO A 16 -1.05 -7.25 -11.46
CA PRO A 16 -0.63 -8.01 -10.27
C PRO A 16 -0.98 -9.51 -10.43
N PRO A 17 -0.86 -10.38 -9.41
CA PRO A 17 -0.90 -11.82 -9.60
C PRO A 17 -2.28 -12.37 -9.94
N ALA A 18 -2.30 -13.60 -10.45
CA ALA A 18 -3.48 -14.35 -10.86
C ALA A 18 -4.56 -14.50 -9.75
N ASN A 19 -4.20 -14.31 -8.48
CA ASN A 19 -5.11 -14.42 -7.33
C ASN A 19 -5.12 -13.14 -6.51
N ILE A 20 -6.24 -12.41 -6.58
CA ILE A 20 -6.48 -11.21 -5.77
C ILE A 20 -6.73 -11.64 -4.30
N PRO A 21 -5.91 -11.21 -3.31
CA PRO A 21 -6.01 -11.64 -1.92
C PRO A 21 -7.05 -10.84 -1.11
N LEU A 22 -7.99 -10.20 -1.81
CA LEU A 22 -9.00 -9.29 -1.25
C LEU A 22 -10.40 -9.79 -1.60
N ASN A 23 -11.33 -9.62 -0.68
CA ASN A 23 -12.75 -9.89 -0.93
C ASN A 23 -13.53 -8.60 -1.20
N VAL A 24 -14.58 -8.67 -2.04
CA VAL A 24 -15.43 -7.50 -2.32
C VAL A 24 -16.22 -7.12 -1.07
N GLY A 25 -16.17 -5.84 -0.71
CA GLY A 25 -16.74 -5.33 0.53
C GLY A 25 -15.81 -5.45 1.72
N GLU A 26 -14.58 -5.96 1.54
CA GLU A 26 -13.57 -5.99 2.60
C GLU A 26 -13.29 -4.58 3.10
N SER A 27 -13.21 -4.44 4.42
CA SER A 27 -12.87 -3.19 5.10
C SER A 27 -11.96 -3.48 6.29
N VAL A 28 -10.87 -2.72 6.42
CA VAL A 28 -9.87 -2.88 7.49
C VAL A 28 -9.61 -1.52 8.12
N ASN A 29 -9.68 -1.46 9.44
CA ASN A 29 -9.52 -0.23 10.21
C ASN A 29 -8.22 -0.26 11.02
N TYR A 30 -7.59 0.90 11.09
CA TYR A 30 -6.30 1.11 11.74
C TYR A 30 -6.35 2.32 12.66
N ASP A 31 -5.61 2.24 13.75
CA ASP A 31 -5.33 3.37 14.62
C ASP A 31 -3.88 3.84 14.42
N LEU A 32 -3.73 5.14 14.24
CA LEU A 32 -2.45 5.79 14.02
C LEU A 32 -2.03 6.56 15.26
N TYR A 33 -0.74 6.53 15.50
CA TYR A 33 -0.14 6.82 16.78
C TYR A 33 1.18 7.54 16.50
N PHE A 34 1.37 8.72 17.06
CA PHE A 34 2.58 9.52 16.85
C PHE A 34 3.29 9.76 18.17
N LYS A 35 4.61 9.56 18.19
CA LYS A 35 5.44 9.84 19.36
C LYS A 35 5.91 11.28 19.34
N TRP A 36 5.41 12.08 20.28
CA TRP A 36 5.86 13.44 20.55
C TRP A 36 6.69 13.44 21.84
N GLY A 37 8.03 13.55 21.73
CA GLY A 37 8.92 13.45 22.89
C GLY A 37 8.84 12.08 23.57
N VAL A 38 8.43 12.03 24.84
CA VAL A 38 8.25 10.78 25.60
C VAL A 38 6.83 10.18 25.49
N ILE A 39 5.86 10.95 24.99
CA ILE A 39 4.45 10.56 24.98
C ILE A 39 4.10 9.93 23.63
N MET A 40 3.38 8.81 23.69
CA MET A 40 2.79 8.17 22.53
C MET A 40 1.28 8.51 22.49
N SER A 41 0.83 9.28 21.50
CA SER A 41 -0.57 9.71 21.42
C SER A 41 -1.26 9.19 20.17
N ARG A 42 -2.54 8.80 20.29
CA ARG A 42 -3.37 8.41 19.15
C ARG A 42 -3.63 9.64 18.29
N ALA A 43 -3.03 9.71 17.11
CA ALA A 43 -3.08 10.86 16.23
C ALA A 43 -4.24 10.79 15.24
N GLY A 44 -4.64 9.58 14.84
CA GLY A 44 -5.62 9.41 13.78
C GLY A 44 -6.14 7.99 13.64
N GLU A 45 -6.94 7.79 12.61
CA GLU A 45 -7.41 6.49 12.17
C GLU A 45 -7.45 6.42 10.65
N ALA A 46 -7.29 5.22 10.12
CA ALA A 46 -7.43 4.94 8.70
C ALA A 46 -8.38 3.77 8.46
N THR A 47 -9.10 3.83 7.35
CA THR A 47 -9.92 2.73 6.84
C THR A 47 -9.50 2.42 5.43
N ILE A 48 -9.12 1.17 5.19
CA ILE A 48 -8.85 0.62 3.87
C ILE A 48 -10.07 -0.21 3.44
N SER A 49 -10.53 -0.05 2.21
CA SER A 49 -11.70 -0.78 1.67
C SER A 49 -11.49 -1.23 0.24
N TYR A 50 -12.09 -2.37 -0.13
CA TYR A 50 -12.02 -2.94 -1.48
C TYR A 50 -13.42 -3.24 -2.03
N ASN A 51 -13.81 -2.61 -3.14
CA ASN A 51 -15.17 -2.69 -3.68
C ASN A 51 -15.19 -2.78 -5.22
N THR A 52 -16.32 -3.21 -5.79
CA THR A 52 -16.62 -3.03 -7.21
C THR A 52 -16.90 -1.56 -7.52
N THR A 53 -16.54 -1.12 -8.72
CA THR A 53 -16.85 0.23 -9.20
C THR A 53 -16.88 0.26 -10.72
N LYS A 54 -17.16 1.45 -11.30
CA LYS A 54 -16.87 1.74 -12.69
C LYS A 54 -15.76 2.78 -12.78
N PHE A 55 -14.82 2.60 -13.69
CA PHE A 55 -13.78 3.58 -14.00
C PHE A 55 -13.78 3.82 -15.51
N ARG A 56 -13.98 5.08 -15.93
CA ARG A 56 -14.09 5.49 -17.34
C ARG A 56 -15.06 4.60 -18.15
N GLY A 57 -16.21 4.28 -17.55
CA GLY A 57 -17.27 3.48 -18.17
C GLY A 57 -17.10 1.96 -18.06
N ALA A 58 -15.91 1.45 -17.76
CA ALA A 58 -15.64 0.02 -17.64
C ALA A 58 -15.74 -0.49 -16.19
N THR A 59 -16.02 -1.79 -16.02
CA THR A 59 -15.99 -2.45 -14.71
C THR A 59 -14.59 -2.40 -14.12
N ALA A 60 -14.49 -2.02 -12.86
CA ALA A 60 -13.22 -1.88 -12.14
C ALA A 60 -13.36 -2.28 -10.67
N ARG A 61 -12.23 -2.34 -9.98
CA ARG A 61 -12.12 -2.53 -8.53
C ARG A 61 -11.56 -1.25 -7.92
N ARG A 62 -12.14 -0.79 -6.81
CA ARG A 62 -11.64 0.37 -6.06
C ARG A 62 -11.02 -0.11 -4.76
N TYR A 63 -9.72 0.15 -4.60
CA TYR A 63 -9.03 0.04 -3.32
C TYR A 63 -8.84 1.43 -2.76
N ARG A 64 -9.46 1.73 -1.62
CA ARG A 64 -9.50 3.09 -1.06
C ARG A 64 -8.98 3.09 0.35
N MET A 65 -8.12 4.06 0.67
CA MET A 65 -7.80 4.44 2.04
C MET A 65 -8.40 5.80 2.36
N LEU A 66 -9.09 5.91 3.49
CA LEU A 66 -9.45 7.16 4.13
C LEU A 66 -8.60 7.31 5.38
N PHE A 67 -7.98 8.46 5.56
CA PHE A 67 -7.26 8.80 6.79
C PHE A 67 -7.85 10.07 7.40
N ARG A 68 -7.96 10.09 8.73
CA ARG A 68 -8.35 11.27 9.47
C ARG A 68 -7.65 11.39 10.82
N THR A 69 -7.25 12.60 11.20
CA THR A 69 -6.85 12.88 12.58
C THR A 69 -8.06 12.78 13.52
N ILE A 70 -7.84 12.36 14.77
CA ILE A 70 -8.90 12.31 15.78
C ILE A 70 -9.19 13.71 16.34
N LYS A 71 -10.40 13.93 16.88
CA LYS A 71 -10.89 15.26 17.33
C LYS A 71 -9.90 16.05 18.20
N ILE A 72 -9.22 15.39 19.15
CA ILE A 72 -8.26 16.05 20.04
C ILE A 72 -7.03 16.60 19.30
N PHE A 73 -6.66 15.98 18.18
CA PHE A 73 -5.57 16.42 17.32
C PHE A 73 -6.03 17.37 16.21
N GLU A 74 -7.32 17.45 15.90
CA GLU A 74 -7.85 18.38 14.89
C GLU A 74 -7.69 19.85 15.27
N SER A 75 -7.68 20.18 16.57
CA SER A 75 -7.45 21.55 17.03
C SER A 75 -6.00 22.01 16.83
N VAL A 76 -5.06 21.08 16.67
CA VAL A 76 -3.64 21.37 16.40
C VAL A 76 -3.32 21.25 14.92
N TYR A 77 -3.75 20.15 14.29
CA TYR A 77 -3.54 19.89 12.87
C TYR A 77 -4.59 18.92 12.31
N ARG A 78 -5.53 19.45 11.53
CA ARG A 78 -6.58 18.64 10.90
C ARG A 78 -6.08 18.08 9.57
N MET A 79 -6.02 16.76 9.47
CA MET A 79 -5.70 16.06 8.23
C MET A 79 -6.83 15.10 7.83
N ARG A 80 -7.17 15.11 6.54
CA ARG A 80 -8.26 14.35 5.90
C ARG A 80 -7.81 13.87 4.53
N ASP A 81 -7.02 12.81 4.52
CA ASP A 81 -6.43 12.28 3.31
C ASP A 81 -7.27 11.17 2.71
N THR A 82 -7.38 11.14 1.39
CA THR A 82 -8.03 10.06 0.64
C THR A 82 -7.07 9.55 -0.42
N LEU A 83 -6.79 8.25 -0.40
CA LEU A 83 -6.08 7.56 -1.47
C LEU A 83 -7.07 6.63 -2.16
N ASP A 84 -7.22 6.78 -3.46
CA ASP A 84 -8.06 5.95 -4.31
C ASP A 84 -7.19 5.27 -5.37
N CYS A 85 -7.31 3.96 -5.50
CA CYS A 85 -6.68 3.18 -6.55
C CYS A 85 -7.78 2.43 -7.33
N TYR A 86 -7.72 2.51 -8.65
CA TYR A 86 -8.65 1.85 -9.54
C TYR A 86 -7.92 0.78 -10.33
N TYR A 87 -8.39 -0.46 -10.21
CA TYR A 87 -7.81 -1.63 -10.84
C TYR A 87 -8.78 -2.22 -11.87
N THR A 88 -8.24 -2.90 -12.89
CA THR A 88 -9.06 -3.82 -13.69
C THR A 88 -9.58 -4.97 -12.81
N PRO A 89 -10.61 -5.72 -13.23
CA PRO A 89 -11.03 -6.93 -12.53
C PRO A 89 -9.92 -7.97 -12.33
N GLU A 90 -8.96 -8.02 -13.25
CA GLU A 90 -7.76 -8.87 -13.25
C GLU A 90 -6.64 -8.28 -12.37
N GLY A 91 -6.85 -7.07 -11.85
CA GLY A 91 -6.00 -6.43 -10.87
C GLY A 91 -5.03 -5.38 -11.41
N ALA A 92 -4.94 -5.11 -12.71
CA ALA A 92 -3.98 -4.12 -13.22
C ALA A 92 -4.32 -2.70 -12.74
N LEU A 93 -3.35 -1.97 -12.16
CA LEU A 93 -3.57 -0.61 -11.64
C LEU A 93 -3.75 0.38 -12.78
N LEU A 94 -4.91 1.01 -12.91
CA LEU A 94 -5.22 1.91 -14.01
C LEU A 94 -4.95 3.37 -13.65
N TYR A 95 -5.35 3.75 -12.43
CA TYR A 95 -5.29 5.12 -11.96
C TYR A 95 -5.25 5.14 -10.44
N SER A 96 -4.44 6.02 -9.88
CA SER A 96 -4.45 6.32 -8.45
C SER A 96 -4.51 7.80 -8.22
N VAL A 97 -5.20 8.21 -7.15
CA VAL A 97 -5.22 9.60 -6.71
C VAL A 97 -5.10 9.71 -5.19
N LYS A 98 -4.13 10.49 -4.73
CA LYS A 98 -4.05 10.96 -3.35
C LYS A 98 -4.56 12.39 -3.29
N ARG A 99 -5.59 12.62 -2.47
CA ARG A 99 -6.09 13.96 -2.13
C ARG A 99 -5.72 14.22 -0.68
N SER A 100 -4.82 15.16 -0.47
CA SER A 100 -4.46 15.64 0.86
C SER A 100 -5.25 16.89 1.19
N ASN A 101 -5.80 16.93 2.40
CA ASN A 101 -6.56 18.06 2.92
C ASN A 101 -6.11 18.28 4.37
N GLU A 102 -5.18 19.21 4.52
CA GLU A 102 -4.39 19.47 5.71
C GLU A 102 -4.59 20.94 6.09
N ASN A 103 -5.52 21.20 7.01
CA ASN A 103 -6.02 22.55 7.34
C ASN A 103 -6.50 23.33 6.09
N ASP A 104 -5.78 24.36 5.70
CA ASP A 104 -6.01 25.22 4.53
C ASP A 104 -5.29 24.70 3.27
N TYR A 105 -4.36 23.76 3.43
CA TYR A 105 -3.60 23.19 2.33
C TYR A 105 -4.33 22.03 1.66
N ARG A 106 -4.44 22.09 0.33
CA ARG A 106 -4.99 21.03 -0.51
C ARG A 106 -4.02 20.68 -1.62
N LEU A 107 -3.77 19.38 -1.77
CA LEU A 107 -2.89 18.84 -2.80
C LEU A 107 -3.54 17.60 -3.41
N THR A 108 -3.49 17.49 -4.73
CA THR A 108 -3.87 16.29 -5.46
C THR A 108 -2.65 15.74 -6.18
N ASP A 109 -2.41 14.44 -5.99
CA ASP A 109 -1.39 13.64 -6.66
C ASP A 109 -2.11 12.57 -7.47
N GLU A 110 -2.04 12.65 -8.80
CA GLU A 110 -2.64 11.69 -9.73
C GLU A 110 -1.56 10.90 -10.45
N LEU A 111 -1.80 9.60 -10.58
CA LEU A 111 -1.00 8.71 -11.42
C LEU A 111 -1.93 7.98 -12.37
N THR A 112 -1.67 8.06 -13.68
CA THR A 112 -2.36 7.25 -14.69
C THR A 112 -1.38 6.27 -15.30
N PHE A 113 -1.69 4.98 -15.20
CA PHE A 113 -0.82 3.89 -15.62
C PHE A 113 -1.22 3.38 -17.00
N TYR A 114 -0.22 3.11 -17.84
CA TYR A 114 -0.41 2.60 -19.20
C TYR A 114 0.46 1.34 -19.40
N TYR A 115 -0.15 0.29 -19.94
CA TYR A 115 0.50 -1.01 -20.18
C TYR A 115 0.49 -1.38 -21.67
N PRO A 116 1.30 -0.70 -22.50
CA PRO A 116 1.37 -0.99 -23.93
C PRO A 116 2.01 -2.37 -24.20
N ALA A 117 1.43 -3.16 -25.10
CA ALA A 117 1.87 -4.55 -25.35
C ALA A 117 3.32 -4.71 -25.85
N LYS A 118 3.86 -3.70 -26.54
CA LYS A 118 5.18 -3.72 -27.18
C LYS A 118 6.17 -2.72 -26.61
N SER A 119 5.83 -2.04 -25.51
CA SER A 119 6.73 -1.05 -24.89
C SER A 119 6.63 -1.08 -23.37
N ARG A 120 7.43 -0.26 -22.71
CA ARG A 120 7.52 -0.20 -21.25
C ARG A 120 6.24 0.39 -20.66
N THR A 121 5.89 -0.02 -19.44
CA THR A 121 4.85 0.66 -18.65
C THR A 121 5.24 2.13 -18.46
N THR A 122 4.29 3.02 -18.75
CA THR A 122 4.45 4.45 -18.50
C THR A 122 3.42 4.93 -17.49
N ILE A 123 3.78 5.92 -16.70
CA ILE A 123 2.91 6.50 -15.68
C ILE A 123 2.89 8.00 -15.88
N ARG A 124 1.73 8.57 -16.22
CA ARG A 124 1.56 10.02 -16.19
C ARG A 124 1.34 10.45 -14.74
N SER A 125 2.24 11.27 -14.22
CA SER A 125 2.19 11.80 -12.85
C SER A 125 1.83 13.27 -12.89
N ARG A 126 0.76 13.66 -12.19
CA ARG A 126 0.34 15.05 -12.06
C ARG A 126 0.18 15.40 -10.59
N ARG A 127 0.77 16.51 -10.17
CA ARG A 127 0.61 17.05 -8.81
C ARG A 127 0.16 18.49 -8.90
N TYR A 128 -0.91 18.84 -8.21
CA TYR A 128 -1.46 20.19 -8.26
C TYR A 128 -2.22 20.59 -7.00
N THR A 129 -2.22 21.87 -6.70
CA THR A 129 -3.14 22.50 -5.74
C THR A 129 -4.37 23.00 -6.51
N PRO A 130 -5.41 23.54 -5.86
CA PRO A 130 -6.55 24.14 -6.57
C PRO A 130 -6.17 25.27 -7.54
N THR A 131 -5.00 25.89 -7.36
CA THR A 131 -4.58 27.09 -8.09
C THR A 131 -3.35 26.88 -8.98
N GLU A 132 -2.62 25.78 -8.83
CA GLU A 132 -1.29 25.63 -9.45
C GLU A 132 -0.98 24.17 -9.82
N MET A 133 -0.46 23.97 -11.03
CA MET A 133 0.16 22.71 -11.44
C MET A 133 1.62 22.67 -10.99
N LYS A 134 1.97 21.74 -10.11
CA LYS A 134 3.33 21.58 -9.56
C LYS A 134 4.16 20.54 -10.33
N ILE A 135 3.52 19.48 -10.83
CA ILE A 135 4.16 18.41 -11.61
C ILE A 135 3.19 17.99 -12.72
N ASP A 136 3.69 17.84 -13.96
CA ASP A 136 3.03 17.10 -15.04
C ASP A 136 4.14 16.41 -15.86
N THR A 137 4.36 15.13 -15.61
CA THR A 137 5.46 14.37 -16.22
C THR A 137 5.06 12.94 -16.55
N THR A 138 5.88 12.26 -17.33
CA THR A 138 5.73 10.82 -17.62
C THR A 138 6.92 10.05 -17.08
N LEU A 139 6.63 9.09 -16.21
CA LEU A 139 7.60 8.16 -15.65
C LEU A 139 7.67 6.91 -16.53
N TYR A 140 8.89 6.41 -16.76
CA TYR A 140 9.15 5.23 -17.59
C TYR A 140 9.66 4.09 -16.73
N VAL A 141 8.81 3.08 -16.50
CA VAL A 141 9.17 1.93 -15.68
C VAL A 141 10.16 1.06 -16.46
N ARG A 142 11.39 0.92 -15.96
CA ARG A 142 12.45 0.19 -16.66
C ARG A 142 12.17 -1.31 -16.75
N SER A 143 11.68 -1.89 -15.67
CA SER A 143 11.41 -3.32 -15.52
C SER A 143 10.48 -3.58 -14.35
N GLY A 144 9.71 -4.67 -14.41
CA GLY A 144 8.83 -5.09 -13.31
C GLY A 144 7.58 -4.21 -13.15
N CYS A 145 7.00 -4.29 -11.96
CA CYS A 145 5.78 -3.60 -11.60
C CYS A 145 6.07 -2.29 -10.89
N ALA A 146 5.29 -1.26 -11.21
CA ALA A 146 5.21 -0.05 -10.42
C ALA A 146 3.82 0.07 -9.81
N PHE A 147 3.77 0.57 -8.58
CA PHE A 147 2.57 0.74 -7.78
C PHE A 147 2.47 2.20 -7.32
N ASP A 148 1.32 2.61 -6.83
CA ASP A 148 1.23 3.76 -5.94
C ASP A 148 1.48 3.35 -4.48
N MET A 149 1.49 4.32 -3.56
CA MET A 149 1.76 4.08 -2.14
C MET A 149 0.77 3.08 -1.49
N LEU A 150 -0.51 3.15 -1.82
CA LEU A 150 -1.53 2.22 -1.34
C LEU A 150 -1.49 0.92 -2.14
N GLY A 151 -1.21 0.96 -3.45
CA GLY A 151 -1.01 -0.23 -4.27
C GLY A 151 0.14 -1.12 -3.81
N ALA A 152 1.16 -0.57 -3.14
CA ALA A 152 2.20 -1.37 -2.51
C ALA A 152 1.66 -2.27 -1.39
N THR A 153 0.64 -1.85 -0.63
CA THR A 153 0.01 -2.70 0.40
C THR A 153 -0.88 -3.78 -0.21
N TYR A 154 -1.43 -3.52 -1.39
CA TYR A 154 -2.09 -4.55 -2.20
C TYR A 154 -1.06 -5.62 -2.61
N PHE A 155 0.08 -5.21 -3.19
CA PHE A 155 1.14 -6.12 -3.64
C PHE A 155 1.70 -6.98 -2.51
N LEU A 156 1.94 -6.38 -1.34
CA LEU A 156 2.39 -7.08 -0.14
C LEU A 156 1.53 -8.32 0.17
N ARG A 157 0.21 -8.21 0.05
CA ARG A 157 -0.74 -9.30 0.35
C ARG A 157 -0.73 -10.43 -0.67
N THR A 158 0.04 -10.27 -1.74
CA THR A 158 0.18 -11.28 -2.80
C THR A 158 1.46 -12.12 -2.68
N ILE A 159 2.33 -11.78 -1.73
CA ILE A 159 3.56 -12.52 -1.48
C ILE A 159 3.20 -13.94 -1.04
N ASN A 160 3.86 -14.94 -1.65
CA ASN A 160 3.66 -16.32 -1.25
C ASN A 160 4.30 -16.58 0.12
N ARG A 161 3.46 -16.60 1.15
CA ARG A 161 3.86 -16.80 2.54
C ARG A 161 4.50 -18.16 2.81
N THR A 162 4.16 -19.22 2.07
CA THR A 162 4.66 -20.59 2.35
C THR A 162 6.12 -20.78 1.97
N SER A 163 6.66 -19.91 1.13
CA SER A 163 8.04 -19.96 0.66
C SER A 163 8.97 -18.95 1.36
N LEU A 164 8.48 -18.23 2.38
CA LEU A 164 9.24 -17.18 3.05
C LEU A 164 10.42 -17.74 3.85
N ARG A 165 11.62 -17.22 3.60
CA ARG A 165 12.85 -17.51 4.33
C ARG A 165 13.51 -16.23 4.80
N ALA A 166 13.99 -16.22 6.04
CA ALA A 166 14.69 -15.07 6.59
C ALA A 166 15.83 -14.63 5.65
N GLY A 167 15.89 -13.34 5.36
CA GLY A 167 16.80 -12.76 4.37
C GLY A 167 16.20 -12.56 2.98
N ASP A 168 15.05 -13.17 2.65
CA ASP A 168 14.33 -12.93 1.39
C ASP A 168 14.04 -11.44 1.20
N VAL A 169 14.19 -10.97 -0.04
CA VAL A 169 13.97 -9.57 -0.42
C VAL A 169 12.94 -9.49 -1.54
N PHE A 170 11.90 -8.69 -1.31
CA PHE A 170 10.82 -8.41 -2.26
C PHE A 170 10.95 -6.97 -2.76
N PRO A 171 11.48 -6.75 -3.98
CA PRO A 171 11.58 -5.42 -4.55
C PRO A 171 10.21 -4.95 -5.07
N ALA A 172 9.92 -3.68 -4.85
CA ALA A 172 8.78 -2.97 -5.41
C ALA A 172 9.23 -1.58 -5.91
N VAL A 173 8.52 -1.06 -6.91
CA VAL A 173 8.70 0.31 -7.38
C VAL A 173 7.43 1.09 -7.05
N ILE A 174 7.57 2.23 -6.40
CA ILE A 174 6.47 3.12 -6.05
C ILE A 174 6.63 4.42 -6.82
N ALA A 175 5.63 4.79 -7.61
CA ALA A 175 5.59 6.08 -8.28
C ALA A 175 5.15 7.17 -7.31
N VAL A 176 5.94 8.24 -7.18
CA VAL A 176 5.64 9.39 -6.32
C VAL A 176 6.12 10.67 -7.00
N GLY A 177 5.21 11.56 -7.39
CA GLY A 177 5.58 12.82 -8.04
C GLY A 177 6.45 12.59 -9.29
N HIS A 178 7.70 13.03 -9.28
CA HIS A 178 8.65 12.86 -10.39
C HIS A 178 9.46 11.56 -10.34
N ASP A 179 9.28 10.74 -9.29
CA ASP A 179 10.18 9.65 -8.98
C ASP A 179 9.53 8.27 -9.10
N LEU A 180 10.39 7.30 -9.44
CA LEU A 180 10.13 5.88 -9.30
C LEU A 180 10.98 5.36 -8.14
N VAL A 181 10.43 5.44 -6.94
CA VAL A 181 11.09 5.09 -5.70
C VAL A 181 11.22 3.58 -5.59
N LYS A 182 12.45 3.08 -5.41
CA LYS A 182 12.70 1.66 -5.18
C LYS A 182 12.53 1.36 -3.70
N VAL A 183 11.72 0.34 -3.42
CA VAL A 183 11.45 -0.14 -2.07
C VAL A 183 11.79 -1.62 -2.00
N ASN A 184 12.50 -2.03 -0.96
CA ASN A 184 12.77 -3.44 -0.70
C ASN A 184 12.13 -3.84 0.63
N LEU A 185 11.26 -4.84 0.60
CA LEU A 185 10.79 -5.50 1.81
C LEU A 185 11.71 -6.68 2.12
N ARG A 186 12.39 -6.63 3.25
CA ARG A 186 13.28 -7.70 3.71
C ARG A 186 12.62 -8.49 4.81
N TYR A 187 12.45 -9.79 4.62
CA TYR A 187 11.84 -10.66 5.61
C TYR A 187 12.84 -11.08 6.69
N HIS A 188 12.47 -10.93 7.95
CA HIS A 188 13.30 -11.27 9.11
C HIS A 188 12.90 -12.59 9.77
N GLY A 189 11.64 -12.99 9.66
CA GLY A 189 11.13 -14.20 10.29
C GLY A 189 9.75 -14.02 10.94
N PRO A 190 9.22 -15.08 11.56
CA PRO A 190 8.03 -15.00 12.40
C PRO A 190 8.27 -14.11 13.62
N ALA A 191 7.22 -13.40 14.04
CA ALA A 191 7.21 -12.55 15.21
C ALA A 191 5.82 -12.53 15.86
N VAL A 192 5.75 -12.04 17.09
CA VAL A 192 4.49 -11.86 17.80
C VAL A 192 4.27 -10.38 18.08
N VAL A 193 3.08 -9.88 17.77
CA VAL A 193 2.64 -8.54 18.16
C VAL A 193 1.54 -8.68 19.20
N GLU A 194 1.72 -8.05 20.35
CA GLU A 194 0.68 -7.94 21.38
C GLU A 194 0.11 -6.53 21.37
N ARG A 195 -1.22 -6.44 21.43
CA ARG A 195 -1.92 -5.17 21.52
C ARG A 195 -3.24 -5.36 22.24
N ASP A 196 -3.47 -4.50 23.23
CA ASP A 196 -4.64 -4.55 24.12
C ASP A 196 -4.77 -5.95 24.73
N LYS A 197 -5.90 -6.65 24.52
CA LYS A 197 -6.13 -8.03 24.99
C LYS A 197 -5.92 -9.07 23.89
N ALA A 198 -5.17 -8.76 22.85
CA ALA A 198 -4.96 -9.67 21.73
C ALA A 198 -3.48 -9.89 21.43
N ARG A 199 -3.17 -11.11 20.99
CA ARG A 199 -1.88 -11.52 20.44
C ARG A 199 -2.05 -11.88 18.97
N TYR A 200 -1.09 -11.47 18.15
CA TYR A 200 -1.07 -11.73 16.71
C TYR A 200 0.21 -12.48 16.35
N ARG A 201 0.09 -13.65 15.71
CA ARG A 201 1.20 -14.28 14.98
C ARG A 201 1.44 -13.50 13.71
N THR A 202 2.69 -13.15 13.43
CA THR A 202 3.03 -12.26 12.31
C THR A 202 4.31 -12.69 11.61
N HIS A 203 4.49 -12.22 10.39
CA HIS A 203 5.76 -12.17 9.67
C HIS A 203 6.32 -10.76 9.77
N HIS A 204 7.59 -10.64 10.16
CA HIS A 204 8.27 -9.36 10.35
C HIS A 204 9.14 -9.01 9.16
N PHE A 205 8.99 -7.79 8.67
CA PHE A 205 9.73 -7.21 7.56
C PHE A 205 10.33 -5.86 7.96
N SER A 206 11.50 -5.54 7.41
CA SER A 206 11.96 -4.15 7.31
C SER A 206 11.77 -3.63 5.89
N ILE A 207 11.51 -2.34 5.76
CA ILE A 207 11.31 -1.64 4.50
C ILE A 207 12.50 -0.71 4.29
N ASP A 208 13.29 -1.00 3.27
CA ASP A 208 14.34 -0.11 2.78
C ASP A 208 13.73 0.80 1.69
N ILE A 209 13.86 2.11 1.84
CA ILE A 209 13.39 3.11 0.87
C ILE A 209 14.61 3.81 0.28
N HIS A 210 14.87 3.59 -1.00
CA HIS A 210 16.02 4.18 -1.70
C HIS A 210 15.59 5.49 -2.36
N ASP A 211 15.58 6.56 -1.56
CA ASP A 211 15.17 7.91 -1.96
C ASP A 211 15.96 8.96 -1.14
N ASP A 212 16.41 10.02 -1.80
CA ASP A 212 17.27 11.06 -1.22
C ASP A 212 16.56 11.90 -0.14
N ALA A 213 15.22 11.87 -0.08
CA ALA A 213 14.43 12.57 0.94
C ALA A 213 14.54 11.92 2.34
N PHE A 214 15.02 10.67 2.42
CA PHE A 214 15.15 9.93 3.67
C PHE A 214 16.59 9.93 4.18
N THR A 215 16.79 10.35 5.43
CA THR A 215 18.11 10.35 6.09
C THR A 215 18.64 8.93 6.38
N GLN A 216 17.75 7.93 6.37
CA GLN A 216 18.08 6.51 6.48
C GLN A 216 17.33 5.75 5.38
N THR A 217 18.08 5.25 4.40
CA THR A 217 17.52 4.46 3.29
C THR A 217 17.28 3.00 3.65
N ARG A 218 17.98 2.48 4.67
CA ARG A 218 17.79 1.13 5.22
C ARG A 218 16.88 1.14 6.44
N SER A 219 15.98 0.16 6.51
CA SER A 219 15.02 -0.01 7.63
C SER A 219 14.28 1.29 7.98
N ALA A 220 13.82 2.02 6.97
CA ALA A 220 13.05 3.27 7.11
C ALA A 220 11.70 3.02 7.79
N ALA A 221 11.15 1.83 7.62
CA ALA A 221 10.00 1.35 8.37
C ALA A 221 10.13 -0.13 8.73
N GLU A 222 9.43 -0.53 9.78
CA GLU A 222 9.23 -1.93 10.17
C GLU A 222 7.76 -2.29 9.97
N LEU A 223 7.50 -3.50 9.52
CA LEU A 223 6.18 -3.98 9.13
C LEU A 223 5.98 -5.39 9.69
N TRP A 224 4.87 -5.59 10.40
CA TRP A 224 4.42 -6.90 10.84
C TRP A 224 3.10 -7.21 10.16
N VAL A 225 3.07 -8.28 9.37
CA VAL A 225 1.87 -8.76 8.67
C VAL A 225 1.38 -10.05 9.30
N GLY A 226 0.07 -10.27 9.33
CA GLY A 226 -0.55 -11.44 9.95
C GLY A 226 -0.06 -12.74 9.30
N ASP A 227 0.24 -13.73 10.14
CA ASP A 227 0.52 -15.10 9.72
C ASP A 227 -0.80 -15.88 9.53
N ASP A 228 -1.51 -15.48 8.47
CA ASP A 228 -2.72 -16.12 7.93
C ASP A 228 -2.90 -15.82 6.43
N GLU A 229 -3.98 -16.32 5.83
CA GLU A 229 -4.29 -16.16 4.40
C GLU A 229 -4.62 -14.71 3.99
N ASN A 230 -4.97 -13.82 4.93
CA ASN A 230 -5.27 -12.44 4.59
C ASN A 230 -3.99 -11.61 4.45
N PHE A 231 -2.91 -12.01 5.15
CA PHE A 231 -1.59 -11.37 5.14
C PHE A 231 -1.66 -9.85 5.41
N LEU A 232 -2.56 -9.46 6.32
CA LEU A 232 -2.85 -8.07 6.62
C LEU A 232 -1.71 -7.41 7.38
N PRO A 233 -1.35 -6.15 7.10
CA PRO A 233 -0.56 -5.35 8.01
C PRO A 233 -1.25 -5.30 9.39
N ILE A 234 -0.56 -5.78 10.43
CA ILE A 234 -1.00 -5.77 11.83
C ILE A 234 -0.35 -4.59 12.56
N LYS A 235 0.94 -4.36 12.31
CA LYS A 235 1.69 -3.23 12.86
C LYS A 235 2.59 -2.64 11.79
N ILE A 236 2.67 -1.31 11.74
CA ILE A 236 3.69 -0.58 11.00
C ILE A 236 4.38 0.37 11.96
N ARG A 237 5.70 0.51 11.86
CA ARG A 237 6.47 1.52 12.56
C ARG A 237 7.35 2.26 11.57
N ALA A 238 6.97 3.48 11.22
CA ALA A 238 7.77 4.35 10.36
C ALA A 238 8.71 5.20 11.21
N LYS A 239 10.01 5.17 10.88
CA LYS A 239 11.01 6.06 11.50
C LYS A 239 10.94 7.40 10.79
N LEU A 240 10.69 8.46 11.55
CA LEU A 240 10.63 9.82 11.02
C LEU A 240 11.90 10.57 11.44
N LYS A 241 12.18 11.71 10.79
CA LYS A 241 13.28 12.59 11.22
C LYS A 241 13.14 12.99 12.70
N ILE A 242 11.90 13.16 13.16
CA ILE A 242 11.56 13.47 14.55
C ILE A 242 10.57 12.40 15.04
N GLY A 243 11.05 11.46 15.85
CA GLY A 243 10.23 10.42 16.46
C GLY A 243 9.89 9.24 15.53
N TYR A 244 8.74 8.62 15.77
CA TYR A 244 8.21 7.56 14.92
C TYR A 244 6.68 7.61 14.91
N ALA A 245 6.11 7.17 13.80
CA ALA A 245 4.68 6.90 13.69
C ALA A 245 4.46 5.38 13.76
N GLU A 246 3.47 4.97 14.53
CA GLU A 246 3.00 3.60 14.57
C GLU A 246 1.57 3.52 14.05
N VAL A 247 1.28 2.41 13.36
CA VAL A 247 -0.05 2.07 12.88
C VAL A 247 -0.37 0.69 13.41
N TYR A 248 -1.54 0.53 14.00
CA TYR A 248 -2.01 -0.73 14.56
C TYR A 248 -3.34 -1.13 13.92
N PHE A 249 -3.44 -2.41 13.56
CA PHE A 249 -4.72 -3.01 13.19
C PHE A 249 -5.72 -2.88 14.34
N ARG A 250 -6.95 -2.47 14.02
CA ARG A 250 -8.06 -2.34 14.97
C ARG A 250 -9.14 -3.38 14.73
N SER A 251 -9.63 -3.46 13.49
CA SER A 251 -10.71 -4.38 13.14
C SER A 251 -10.78 -4.60 11.63
N ALA A 252 -11.42 -5.69 11.22
CA ALA A 252 -11.75 -5.93 9.82
C ALA A 252 -13.14 -6.54 9.67
N ALA A 253 -13.72 -6.36 8.49
CA ALA A 253 -14.98 -6.95 8.08
C ALA A 253 -14.85 -7.51 6.67
N ARG A 254 -15.56 -8.62 6.41
CA ARG A 254 -15.64 -9.29 5.10
C ARG A 254 -14.27 -9.65 4.51
N LEU A 255 -13.32 -10.05 5.36
CA LEU A 255 -12.05 -10.60 4.91
C LEU A 255 -12.25 -11.82 4.01
N LYS A 256 -11.28 -12.07 3.13
CA LYS A 256 -11.30 -13.25 2.23
C LYS A 256 -11.21 -14.56 3.00
N ALA A 257 -10.51 -14.56 4.14
CA ALA A 257 -10.36 -15.71 5.03
C ALA A 257 -10.55 -15.30 6.49
N PRO A 258 -10.78 -16.24 7.42
CA PRO A 258 -10.78 -15.95 8.85
C PRO A 258 -9.47 -15.30 9.31
N LEU A 259 -9.53 -14.40 10.29
CA LEU A 259 -8.36 -13.76 10.90
C LEU A 259 -7.69 -14.72 11.91
N SER A 260 -7.14 -15.84 11.44
CA SER A 260 -6.59 -16.92 12.26
C SER A 260 -5.22 -16.60 12.87
N CYS A 261 -4.63 -15.46 12.50
CA CYS A 261 -3.41 -14.98 13.14
C CYS A 261 -3.67 -14.39 14.54
N ARG A 262 -4.93 -14.06 14.89
CA ARG A 262 -5.33 -13.37 16.13
C ARG A 262 -5.82 -14.37 17.20
N THR A 263 -5.35 -14.20 18.42
CA THR A 263 -5.84 -14.90 19.62
C THR A 263 -6.11 -13.92 20.75
N GLU A 264 -7.21 -14.08 21.48
CA GLU A 264 -7.49 -13.28 22.68
C GLU A 264 -6.62 -13.76 23.85
N ILE A 265 -6.09 -12.81 24.61
CA ILE A 265 -5.35 -13.04 25.85
C ILE A 265 -6.40 -13.05 26.98
N LYS A 266 -6.48 -14.16 27.71
CA LYS A 266 -7.36 -14.30 28.88
C LYS A 266 -6.83 -13.50 30.07
#